data_AF-M6HLI7-F1
#
_entry.id   AF-M6HLI7-F1
#
_cell.length_a   1.000
_cell.length_b   1.000
_cell.length_c   1.000
_cell.angle_alpha   90.00
_cell.angle_beta   90.00
_cell.angle_gamma   90.00
#
_symmetry.space_group_name_H-M   'P 1'
#
loop_
_entity.id
_entity.type
_entity.pdbx_description
1 polymer ?
#
loop_
_entity_poly.entity_id
_entity_poly.type
_entity_poly.pdbx_seq_one_letter_code
_entity_poly.pdbx_strand_id
1 'polypeptide(L)'
;MGLLITTAFNTEDKDQTSFQQNSVDQFAKKENTIQSKILNYKNIIFKTKLQATLSNENPTSKRRFFFSKELLVFGIFIFLLWCHSIIVYPQLYGEFFFYRFGFLRFFLFLLTDQIHPRIPQSIALTILCICVLFHAIVLIKNKEFIKLIFLLFVCIFLVYFHSLGSLLGIFIVTLAYLFTQIFENQIILPNIEIKKVFEKPNRTRTFLFLLFLLFLIYFYFSENGIGIFIVSFACLTVFLFRNIKVSMLIGSISFLFAVVSLLNARSITKTEISPVFLNLPNILILSADSLRYDKMGYAEGKEGMTPNIDLLSKDSIIFEDHHTTIPRTFPAWADLLTGQPSFIHGIQDMFPDKKDREGLTFKTLPKLLSQLGYKTNVVSSFAGDIFPRADWGFRSVQAPIFHAGTLTSQRILETQIFLLPIVTGSIPGAGEYFPAIRGLPSLGDDSKILPDLWNSFEKNEEPFFTVFFSSVTHFPFSPPYPHYKNFTNSEYYGKFKYFKFVDPGDSSEPSLEDKEQIRGLFQASIYSFDQTVGKVVERLKKKEFTIPL
;
A
#
# COMPACT_ATOMS: atom_id res chain seq x y z
N MET A 1 -15.91 1.36 -3.38
CA MET A 1 -16.48 2.55 -2.73
C MET A 1 -17.68 3.11 -3.49
N GLY A 2 -17.55 3.58 -4.74
CA GLY A 2 -18.68 4.15 -5.51
C GLY A 2 -19.98 3.32 -5.46
N LEU A 3 -19.90 2.02 -5.74
CA LEU A 3 -21.04 1.09 -5.62
C LEU A 3 -21.61 0.94 -4.20
N LEU A 4 -20.74 0.89 -3.18
CA LEU A 4 -21.17 0.85 -1.77
C LEU A 4 -21.94 2.12 -1.43
N ILE A 5 -21.46 3.27 -1.90
CA ILE A 5 -22.10 4.55 -1.66
C ILE A 5 -23.43 4.62 -2.41
N THR A 6 -23.51 4.14 -3.66
CA THR A 6 -24.78 4.08 -4.41
C THR A 6 -25.84 3.32 -3.61
N THR A 7 -25.49 2.18 -3.02
CA THR A 7 -26.45 1.42 -2.20
C THR A 7 -26.75 2.05 -0.85
N ALA A 8 -25.82 2.81 -0.27
CA ALA A 8 -26.03 3.51 0.99
C ALA A 8 -26.94 4.74 0.84
N PHE A 9 -26.96 5.37 -0.35
CA PHE A 9 -27.67 6.64 -0.58
C PHE A 9 -28.86 6.56 -1.57
N ASN A 10 -29.02 5.50 -2.37
CA ASN A 10 -30.18 5.31 -3.26
C ASN A 10 -31.39 4.61 -2.61
N THR A 11 -31.66 4.83 -1.32
CA THR A 11 -32.94 4.38 -0.73
C THR A 11 -34.13 5.28 -1.11
N GLU A 12 -33.90 6.43 -1.74
CA GLU A 12 -34.94 7.35 -2.20
C GLU A 12 -35.06 7.32 -3.74
N ASP A 13 -35.82 6.35 -4.27
CA ASP A 13 -36.56 6.52 -5.55
C ASP A 13 -37.49 5.34 -5.89
N LYS A 14 -37.74 4.40 -4.95
CA LYS A 14 -38.78 3.38 -5.14
C LYS A 14 -40.21 3.88 -4.87
N ASP A 15 -40.36 5.07 -4.27
CA ASP A 15 -41.67 5.64 -3.93
C ASP A 15 -42.30 6.50 -5.05
N GLN A 16 -41.58 6.81 -6.14
CA GLN A 16 -42.19 7.51 -7.29
C GLN A 16 -42.83 6.56 -8.31
N THR A 17 -42.47 5.28 -8.33
CA THR A 17 -43.12 4.28 -9.18
C THR A 17 -44.46 3.76 -8.61
N SER A 18 -44.77 4.02 -7.34
CA SER A 18 -46.06 3.63 -6.73
C SER A 18 -47.19 4.64 -6.97
N PHE A 19 -46.88 5.85 -7.45
CA PHE A 19 -47.87 6.92 -7.67
C PHE A 19 -48.49 6.97 -9.07
N GLN A 20 -47.94 6.24 -10.06
CA GLN A 20 -48.50 6.15 -11.41
C GLN A 20 -49.25 4.85 -11.71
N GLN A 21 -49.23 3.89 -10.78
CA GLN A 21 -49.92 2.60 -10.94
C GLN A 21 -51.25 2.52 -10.18
N ASN A 22 -51.53 3.47 -9.29
CA ASN A 22 -52.77 3.52 -8.50
C ASN A 22 -53.91 4.33 -9.14
N SER A 23 -53.73 4.91 -10.32
CA SER A 23 -54.80 5.63 -11.05
C SER A 23 -55.41 4.86 -12.22
N VAL A 24 -54.99 3.60 -12.46
CA VAL A 24 -55.51 2.76 -13.55
C VAL A 24 -56.30 1.55 -13.02
N ASP A 25 -56.14 1.16 -11.76
CA ASP A 25 -56.80 -0.02 -11.17
C ASP A 25 -58.10 0.28 -10.37
N GLN A 26 -58.61 1.52 -10.41
CA GLN A 26 -59.89 1.90 -9.79
C GLN A 26 -61.08 2.06 -10.76
N PHE A 27 -60.91 1.75 -12.05
CA PHE A 27 -61.98 1.83 -13.07
C PHE A 27 -62.31 0.50 -13.78
N ALA A 28 -62.02 -0.65 -13.15
CA ALA A 28 -62.36 -1.95 -13.73
C ALA A 28 -62.84 -2.98 -12.71
N LYS A 29 -63.74 -2.58 -11.80
CA LYS A 29 -64.48 -3.54 -10.95
C LYS A 29 -65.89 -3.06 -10.61
N LYS A 30 -66.69 -2.77 -11.63
CA LYS A 30 -68.15 -2.73 -11.52
C LYS A 30 -68.77 -2.87 -12.90
N GLU A 31 -69.14 -4.10 -13.26
CA GLU A 31 -70.39 -4.46 -13.95
C GLU A 31 -70.29 -5.90 -14.46
N ASN A 32 -70.82 -6.81 -13.65
CA ASN A 32 -71.26 -8.11 -14.13
C ASN A 32 -72.65 -7.95 -14.77
N THR A 33 -72.92 -8.82 -15.74
CA THR A 33 -74.25 -9.21 -16.23
C THR A 33 -74.88 -8.26 -17.26
N ILE A 34 -74.77 -8.63 -18.54
CA ILE A 34 -75.88 -9.15 -19.36
C ILE A 34 -75.34 -9.33 -20.79
N GLN A 35 -75.33 -10.58 -21.24
CA GLN A 35 -75.38 -10.86 -22.66
C GLN A 35 -76.68 -10.29 -23.21
N SER A 36 -76.59 -9.42 -24.21
CA SER A 36 -77.26 -9.62 -25.51
C SER A 36 -77.37 -8.28 -26.23
N LYS A 37 -77.39 -8.41 -27.56
CA LYS A 37 -77.91 -7.45 -28.54
C LYS A 37 -76.96 -6.39 -29.08
N ILE A 38 -76.67 -6.62 -30.37
CA ILE A 38 -76.65 -5.64 -31.47
C ILE A 38 -75.24 -5.05 -31.69
N LEU A 39 -74.46 -5.61 -32.61
CA LEU A 39 -74.58 -5.53 -34.08
C LEU A 39 -74.36 -4.11 -34.62
N ASN A 40 -73.49 -4.04 -35.62
CA ASN A 40 -73.32 -2.97 -36.60
C ASN A 40 -72.59 -1.71 -36.13
N TYR A 41 -71.34 -1.56 -36.56
CA TYR A 41 -70.92 -1.00 -37.85
C TYR A 41 -70.74 0.52 -37.78
N LYS A 42 -69.49 0.91 -38.02
CA LYS A 42 -69.07 1.99 -38.91
C LYS A 42 -69.77 3.34 -38.83
N ASN A 43 -68.87 4.32 -38.69
CA ASN A 43 -68.84 5.59 -39.41
C ASN A 43 -69.89 6.63 -39.02
N ILE A 44 -69.46 7.55 -38.15
CA ILE A 44 -69.46 8.98 -38.53
C ILE A 44 -68.08 9.55 -38.25
N ILE A 45 -67.28 9.56 -39.31
CA ILE A 45 -66.19 10.50 -39.53
C ILE A 45 -66.82 11.90 -39.68
N PHE A 46 -66.14 12.92 -39.13
CA PHE A 46 -66.12 14.36 -39.48
C PHE A 46 -66.45 15.34 -38.34
N LYS A 47 -65.56 16.34 -38.23
CA LYS A 47 -65.50 17.48 -37.29
C LYS A 47 -65.08 17.10 -35.88
N THR A 48 -63.79 17.07 -35.56
CA THR A 48 -63.03 18.31 -35.36
C THR A 48 -61.53 18.02 -35.45
N LYS A 49 -60.93 18.39 -36.58
CA LYS A 49 -59.48 18.60 -36.72
C LYS A 49 -59.31 20.11 -36.92
N LEU A 50 -58.23 20.66 -36.38
CA LEU A 50 -57.70 22.01 -36.64
C LEU A 50 -58.02 23.11 -35.60
N GLN A 51 -57.49 22.97 -34.37
CA GLN A 51 -56.92 24.08 -33.57
C GLN A 51 -56.50 23.57 -32.17
N ALA A 52 -55.35 22.91 -32.06
CA ALA A 52 -54.62 22.76 -30.79
C ALA A 52 -53.24 22.11 -31.03
N THR A 53 -52.51 22.58 -32.04
CA THR A 53 -51.13 22.13 -32.30
C THR A 53 -50.26 23.38 -32.41
N LEU A 54 -50.06 24.06 -31.28
CA LEU A 54 -49.06 25.11 -31.05
C LEU A 54 -49.21 25.62 -29.61
N SER A 55 -48.75 24.81 -28.63
CA SER A 55 -48.31 25.26 -27.30
C SER A 55 -48.17 24.03 -26.39
N ASN A 56 -46.95 23.52 -26.29
CA ASN A 56 -46.37 23.04 -25.03
C ASN A 56 -44.92 22.70 -25.32
N GLU A 57 -44.11 23.76 -25.36
CA GLU A 57 -42.69 23.67 -25.04
C GLU A 57 -42.58 23.09 -23.62
N ASN A 58 -42.16 21.83 -23.50
CA ASN A 58 -41.63 21.34 -22.23
C ASN A 58 -40.20 21.90 -22.10
N PRO A 59 -39.88 22.58 -20.99
CA PRO A 59 -38.60 23.24 -20.84
C PRO A 59 -37.50 22.19 -20.83
N THR A 60 -36.49 22.44 -21.64
CA THR A 60 -35.17 21.79 -21.58
C THR A 60 -34.77 21.57 -20.13
N SER A 61 -34.76 20.31 -19.69
CA SER A 61 -34.03 19.95 -18.47
C SER A 61 -32.57 20.27 -18.76
N LYS A 62 -32.10 21.43 -18.33
CA LYS A 62 -30.69 21.67 -18.08
C LYS A 62 -30.25 20.54 -17.17
N ARG A 63 -29.63 19.50 -17.74
CA ARG A 63 -28.81 18.53 -16.99
C ARG A 63 -27.67 19.36 -16.39
N ARG A 64 -27.94 20.03 -15.28
CA ARG A 64 -26.90 20.40 -14.32
C ARG A 64 -26.19 19.08 -14.01
N PHE A 65 -24.90 19.01 -14.29
CA PHE A 65 -24.02 17.98 -13.75
C PHE A 65 -24.09 18.11 -12.21
N PHE A 66 -25.10 17.52 -11.59
CA PHE A 66 -25.08 17.27 -10.16
C PHE A 66 -24.07 16.15 -9.96
N PHE A 67 -22.95 16.47 -9.31
CA PHE A 67 -22.06 15.44 -8.76
C PHE A 67 -22.94 14.51 -7.91
N SER A 68 -22.98 13.23 -8.25
CA SER A 68 -23.78 12.26 -7.49
C SER A 68 -23.23 12.19 -6.06
N LYS A 69 -24.09 11.99 -5.05
CA LYS A 69 -23.69 11.93 -3.62
C LYS A 69 -22.55 10.93 -3.40
N GLU A 70 -22.49 9.90 -4.24
CA GLU A 70 -21.46 8.87 -4.30
C GLU A 70 -20.09 9.41 -4.69
N LEU A 71 -20.03 10.22 -5.74
CA LEU A 71 -18.78 10.81 -6.18
C LEU A 71 -18.24 11.79 -5.13
N LEU A 72 -19.13 12.48 -4.42
CA LEU A 72 -18.76 13.36 -3.32
C LEU A 72 -18.16 12.61 -2.13
N VAL A 73 -18.82 11.55 -1.64
CA VAL A 73 -18.29 10.75 -0.51
C VAL A 73 -16.96 10.07 -0.88
N PHE A 74 -16.84 9.56 -2.11
CA PHE A 74 -15.57 9.01 -2.59
C PHE A 74 -14.48 10.09 -2.67
N GLY A 75 -14.82 11.28 -3.19
CA GLY A 75 -13.90 12.42 -3.23
C GLY A 75 -13.42 12.83 -1.84
N ILE A 76 -14.32 12.91 -0.86
CA ILE A 76 -13.98 13.21 0.55
C ILE A 76 -13.05 12.12 1.11
N PHE A 77 -13.33 10.84 0.87
CA PHE A 77 -12.48 9.75 1.33
C PHE A 77 -11.05 9.86 0.79
N ILE A 78 -10.89 10.06 -0.53
CA ILE A 78 -9.57 10.22 -1.16
C ILE A 78 -8.87 11.48 -0.65
N PHE A 79 -9.60 12.59 -0.51
CA PHE A 79 -9.07 13.82 0.04
C PHE A 79 -8.54 13.66 1.46
N LEU A 80 -9.25 12.92 2.33
CA LEU A 80 -8.80 12.65 3.69
C LEU A 80 -7.53 11.78 3.72
N LEU A 81 -7.46 10.73 2.89
CA LEU A 81 -6.22 9.95 2.75
C LEU A 81 -5.05 10.83 2.30
N TRP A 82 -5.33 11.76 1.38
CA TRP A 82 -4.36 12.73 0.88
C TRP A 82 -3.89 13.70 1.96
N CYS A 83 -4.80 14.28 2.76
CA CYS A 83 -4.44 15.10 3.91
C CYS A 83 -3.57 14.34 4.93
N HIS A 84 -3.91 13.07 5.23
CA HIS A 84 -3.06 12.25 6.09
C HIS A 84 -1.63 12.14 5.53
N SER A 85 -1.50 11.77 4.25
CA SER A 85 -0.18 11.60 3.63
C SER A 85 0.61 12.90 3.59
N ILE A 86 -0.03 14.05 3.33
CA ILE A 86 0.62 15.36 3.38
C ILE A 86 1.17 15.65 4.79
N ILE A 87 0.41 15.34 5.84
CA ILE A 87 0.87 15.62 7.20
C ILE A 87 2.07 14.73 7.55
N VAL A 88 2.06 13.46 7.11
CA VAL A 88 3.12 12.50 7.40
C VAL A 88 4.38 12.73 6.56
N TYR A 89 4.21 13.02 5.27
CA TYR A 89 5.30 13.19 4.29
C TYR A 89 5.17 14.51 3.51
N PRO A 90 5.13 15.68 4.16
CA PRO A 90 4.94 16.96 3.48
C PRO A 90 6.00 17.23 2.40
N GLN A 91 7.21 16.71 2.58
CA GLN A 91 8.32 16.79 1.63
C GLN A 91 8.05 16.16 0.26
N LEU A 92 7.20 15.13 0.18
CA LEU A 92 6.81 14.52 -1.11
C LEU A 92 5.91 15.44 -1.93
N TYR A 93 5.15 16.30 -1.26
CA TYR A 93 4.18 17.21 -1.88
C TYR A 93 4.72 18.63 -2.03
N GLY A 94 5.74 19.00 -1.26
CA GLY A 94 6.36 20.32 -1.26
C GLY A 94 6.79 20.74 -2.66
N GLU A 95 7.79 20.05 -3.23
CA GLU A 95 8.36 20.42 -4.53
C GLU A 95 7.37 20.32 -5.69
N PHE A 96 6.64 19.21 -5.80
CA PHE A 96 5.83 18.91 -6.98
C PHE A 96 4.47 19.59 -7.01
N PHE A 97 3.98 20.06 -5.87
CA PHE A 97 2.63 20.62 -5.77
C PHE A 97 2.65 21.98 -5.06
N PHE A 98 2.94 22.01 -3.76
CA PHE A 98 2.73 23.21 -2.96
C PHE A 98 3.71 24.36 -3.27
N TYR A 99 4.94 24.06 -3.65
CA TYR A 99 5.93 25.08 -3.98
C TYR A 99 5.74 25.66 -5.39
N ARG A 100 5.14 24.91 -6.31
CA ARG A 100 4.73 25.40 -7.64
C ARG A 100 3.50 26.30 -7.59
N PHE A 101 2.58 26.03 -6.66
CA PHE A 101 1.35 26.81 -6.47
C PHE A 101 1.40 27.54 -5.12
N GLY A 102 2.03 28.72 -5.09
CA GLY A 102 2.31 29.46 -3.86
C GLY A 102 1.11 29.67 -2.91
N PHE A 103 -0.09 29.89 -3.46
CA PHE A 103 -1.31 30.06 -2.66
C PHE A 103 -1.74 28.79 -1.91
N LEU A 104 -1.31 27.60 -2.34
CA LEU A 104 -1.61 26.34 -1.67
C LEU A 104 -0.68 26.08 -0.47
N ARG A 105 0.44 26.80 -0.32
CA ARG A 105 1.37 26.62 0.81
C ARG A 105 0.69 26.85 2.15
N PHE A 106 -0.23 27.82 2.23
CA PHE A 106 -1.01 28.05 3.44
C PHE A 106 -1.82 26.83 3.85
N PHE A 107 -2.36 26.07 2.88
CA PHE A 107 -3.08 24.84 3.14
C PHE A 107 -2.15 23.73 3.64
N LEU A 108 -0.96 23.58 3.04
CA LEU A 108 0.08 22.67 3.54
C LEU A 108 0.43 22.96 5.00
N PHE A 109 0.72 24.22 5.31
CA PHE A 109 1.09 24.66 6.65
C PHE A 109 -0.04 24.49 7.66
N LEU A 110 -1.28 24.83 7.28
CA LEU A 110 -2.47 24.58 8.10
C LEU A 110 -2.59 23.10 8.47
N LEU A 111 -2.45 22.20 7.48
CA LEU A 111 -2.52 20.77 7.72
C LEU A 111 -1.41 20.30 8.67
N THR A 112 -0.15 20.63 8.38
CA THR A 112 0.98 20.10 9.15
C THR A 112 1.05 20.68 10.56
N ASP A 113 0.67 21.94 10.75
CA ASP A 113 0.88 22.63 12.02
C ASP A 113 -0.28 22.36 12.98
N GLN A 114 -1.52 22.32 12.47
CA GLN A 114 -2.74 22.27 13.29
C GLN A 114 -3.41 20.90 13.35
N ILE A 115 -3.11 19.98 12.42
CA ILE A 115 -3.84 18.71 12.31
C ILE A 115 -2.92 17.52 12.58
N HIS A 116 -3.31 16.69 13.55
CA HIS A 116 -2.65 15.41 13.80
C HIS A 116 -3.00 14.41 12.67
N PRO A 117 -2.05 13.64 12.12
CA PRO A 117 -2.30 12.78 10.94
C PRO A 117 -3.36 11.70 11.17
N ARG A 118 -3.55 11.25 12.41
CA ARG A 118 -4.62 10.28 12.77
C ARG A 118 -6.03 10.83 12.53
N ILE A 119 -6.26 12.15 12.58
CA ILE A 119 -7.60 12.73 12.41
C ILE A 119 -8.17 12.41 11.02
N PRO A 120 -7.54 12.84 9.91
CA PRO A 120 -8.08 12.56 8.58
C PRO A 120 -8.12 11.06 8.28
N GLN A 121 -7.15 10.27 8.74
CA GLN A 121 -7.14 8.82 8.58
C GLN A 121 -8.33 8.14 9.28
N SER A 122 -8.60 8.48 10.55
CA SER A 122 -9.73 7.93 11.30
C SER A 122 -11.08 8.30 10.67
N ILE A 123 -11.22 9.53 10.17
CA ILE A 123 -12.45 9.95 9.47
C ILE A 123 -12.63 9.16 8.17
N ALA A 124 -11.55 8.99 7.38
CA ALA A 124 -11.60 8.22 6.13
C ALA A 124 -12.00 6.76 6.37
N LEU A 125 -11.39 6.12 7.37
CA LEU A 125 -11.72 4.74 7.75
C LEU A 125 -13.13 4.61 8.28
N THR A 126 -13.60 5.58 9.07
CA THR A 126 -14.99 5.62 9.56
C THR A 126 -15.98 5.70 8.39
N ILE A 127 -15.72 6.55 7.38
CA ILE A 127 -16.54 6.62 6.16
C ILE A 127 -16.58 5.25 5.45
N LEU A 128 -15.42 4.62 5.26
CA LEU A 128 -15.33 3.30 4.64
C LEU A 128 -16.13 2.25 5.42
N CYS A 129 -15.95 2.18 6.74
CA CYS A 129 -16.67 1.25 7.61
C CYS A 129 -18.18 1.47 7.56
N ILE A 130 -18.63 2.73 7.59
CA ILE A 130 -20.04 3.10 7.47
C ILE A 130 -20.60 2.61 6.12
N CYS A 131 -19.92 2.87 5.00
CA CYS A 131 -20.36 2.42 3.68
C CYS A 131 -20.50 0.89 3.59
N VAL A 132 -19.53 0.15 4.12
CA VAL A 132 -19.58 -1.33 4.16
C VAL A 132 -20.72 -1.81 5.04
N LEU A 133 -20.90 -1.21 6.23
CA LEU A 133 -21.94 -1.58 7.18
C LEU A 133 -23.35 -1.32 6.63
N PHE A 134 -23.59 -0.15 6.03
CA PHE A 134 -24.89 0.16 5.41
C PHE A 134 -25.22 -0.82 4.28
N HIS A 135 -24.25 -1.11 3.42
CA HIS A 135 -24.44 -2.10 2.36
C HIS A 135 -24.78 -3.48 2.94
N ALA A 136 -24.07 -3.91 3.99
CA ALA A 136 -24.38 -5.16 4.70
C ALA A 136 -25.80 -5.17 5.30
N ILE A 137 -26.24 -4.07 5.94
CA ILE A 137 -27.59 -3.94 6.50
C ILE A 137 -28.66 -4.04 5.42
N VAL A 138 -28.46 -3.39 4.26
CA VAL A 138 -29.38 -3.49 3.12
C VAL A 138 -29.52 -4.93 2.64
N LEU A 139 -28.39 -5.65 2.50
CA LEU A 139 -28.40 -7.06 2.11
C LEU A 139 -29.11 -7.95 3.15
N ILE A 140 -28.91 -7.70 4.44
CA ILE A 140 -29.62 -8.41 5.53
C ILE A 140 -31.12 -8.14 5.47
N LYS A 141 -31.54 -6.87 5.31
CA LYS A 141 -32.96 -6.46 5.22
C LYS A 141 -33.65 -7.12 4.03
N ASN A 142 -32.95 -7.23 2.90
CA ASN A 142 -33.44 -7.88 1.69
C ASN A 142 -33.32 -9.42 1.72
N LYS A 143 -32.83 -10.01 2.83
CA LYS A 143 -32.57 -11.45 2.99
C LYS A 143 -31.61 -12.03 1.94
N GLU A 144 -30.70 -11.21 1.41
CA GLU A 144 -29.70 -11.58 0.40
C GLU A 144 -28.40 -12.10 1.04
N PHE A 145 -28.50 -13.12 1.90
CA PHE A 145 -27.38 -13.62 2.71
C PHE A 145 -26.17 -14.08 1.89
N ILE A 146 -26.41 -14.61 0.69
CA ILE A 146 -25.32 -15.04 -0.20
C ILE A 146 -24.47 -13.84 -0.65
N LYS A 147 -25.12 -12.70 -0.96
CA LYS A 147 -24.42 -11.47 -1.35
C LYS A 147 -23.69 -10.87 -0.16
N LEU A 148 -24.25 -10.97 1.05
CA LEU A 148 -23.58 -10.54 2.28
C LEU A 148 -22.30 -11.33 2.51
N ILE A 149 -22.35 -12.66 2.37
CA ILE A 149 -21.18 -13.53 2.48
C ILE A 149 -20.12 -13.12 1.42
N PHE A 150 -20.54 -12.92 0.17
CA PHE A 150 -19.64 -12.48 -0.90
C PHE A 150 -18.98 -11.12 -0.60
N LEU A 151 -19.74 -10.14 -0.11
CA LEU A 151 -19.22 -8.83 0.31
C LEU A 151 -18.16 -8.98 1.40
N LEU A 152 -18.42 -9.80 2.43
CA LEU A 152 -17.46 -10.05 3.51
C LEU A 152 -16.18 -10.69 2.99
N PHE A 153 -16.28 -11.68 2.08
CA PHE A 153 -15.11 -12.26 1.43
C PHE A 153 -14.32 -11.22 0.64
N VAL A 154 -14.98 -10.39 -0.17
CA VAL A 154 -14.31 -9.31 -0.92
C VAL A 154 -13.57 -8.37 0.03
N CYS A 155 -14.18 -7.98 1.15
CA CYS A 155 -13.52 -7.13 2.15
C CYS A 155 -12.29 -7.82 2.77
N ILE A 156 -12.41 -9.09 3.17
CA ILE A 156 -11.31 -9.86 3.75
C ILE A 156 -10.14 -9.99 2.76
N PHE A 157 -10.43 -10.36 1.50
CA PHE A 157 -9.40 -10.48 0.47
C PHE A 157 -8.77 -9.15 0.09
N LEU A 158 -9.55 -8.05 0.06
CA LEU A 158 -8.99 -6.71 -0.16
C LEU A 158 -8.01 -6.35 0.95
N VAL A 159 -8.39 -6.54 2.23
CA VAL A 159 -7.49 -6.30 3.36
C VAL A 159 -6.23 -7.16 3.26
N TYR A 160 -6.39 -8.44 2.92
CA TYR A 160 -5.26 -9.36 2.74
C TYR A 160 -4.32 -8.91 1.63
N PHE A 161 -4.81 -8.64 0.42
CA PHE A 161 -3.96 -8.22 -0.70
C PHE A 161 -3.37 -6.82 -0.49
N HIS A 162 -4.09 -5.91 0.19
CA HIS A 162 -3.50 -4.67 0.66
C HIS A 162 -2.34 -4.94 1.62
N SER A 163 -2.49 -5.85 2.60
CA SER A 163 -1.41 -6.18 3.56
C SER A 163 -0.16 -6.80 2.92
N LEU A 164 -0.35 -7.53 1.81
CA LEU A 164 0.75 -8.07 1.02
C LEU A 164 1.35 -7.08 0.02
N GLY A 165 0.76 -5.90 -0.16
CA GLY A 165 1.16 -4.98 -1.24
C GLY A 165 0.84 -5.50 -2.65
N SER A 166 -0.09 -6.44 -2.80
CA SER A 166 -0.37 -7.10 -4.09
C SER A 166 -1.38 -6.31 -4.94
N LEU A 167 -0.87 -5.48 -5.85
CA LEU A 167 -1.70 -4.73 -6.82
C LEU A 167 -2.56 -5.64 -7.69
N LEU A 168 -2.00 -6.77 -8.16
CA LEU A 168 -2.72 -7.74 -8.98
C LEU A 168 -3.88 -8.36 -8.19
N GLY A 169 -3.64 -8.72 -6.93
CA GLY A 169 -4.68 -9.27 -6.05
C GLY A 169 -5.81 -8.26 -5.80
N ILE A 170 -5.46 -7.01 -5.49
CA ILE A 170 -6.44 -5.91 -5.32
C ILE A 170 -7.25 -5.71 -6.60
N PHE A 171 -6.59 -5.64 -7.75
CA PHE A 171 -7.25 -5.46 -9.05
C PHE A 171 -8.24 -6.59 -9.32
N ILE A 172 -7.85 -7.84 -9.10
CA ILE A 172 -8.69 -8.99 -9.44
C ILE A 172 -9.88 -9.12 -8.50
N VAL A 173 -9.69 -8.91 -7.19
CA VAL A 173 -10.81 -8.90 -6.24
C VAL A 173 -11.78 -7.75 -6.54
N THR A 174 -11.25 -6.58 -6.90
CA THR A 174 -12.08 -5.43 -7.30
C THR A 174 -12.83 -5.72 -8.60
N LEU A 175 -12.16 -6.26 -9.62
CA LEU A 175 -12.77 -6.62 -10.90
C LEU A 175 -13.84 -7.70 -10.72
N ALA A 176 -13.60 -8.71 -9.88
CA ALA A 176 -14.56 -9.75 -9.53
C ALA A 176 -15.82 -9.18 -8.86
N TYR A 177 -15.64 -8.21 -7.96
CA TYR A 177 -16.75 -7.51 -7.32
C TYR A 177 -17.53 -6.67 -8.35
N LEU A 178 -16.84 -5.88 -9.19
CA LEU A 178 -17.46 -5.07 -10.25
C LEU A 178 -18.22 -5.92 -11.26
N PHE A 179 -17.64 -7.02 -11.72
CA PHE A 179 -18.26 -7.95 -12.67
C PHE A 179 -19.55 -8.52 -12.09
N THR A 180 -19.52 -8.99 -10.83
CA THR A 180 -20.73 -9.49 -10.16
C THR A 180 -21.84 -8.44 -10.12
N GLN A 181 -21.50 -7.17 -9.89
CA GLN A 181 -22.47 -6.07 -9.78
C GLN A 181 -23.01 -5.58 -11.14
N ILE A 182 -22.16 -5.49 -12.17
CA ILE A 182 -22.55 -5.02 -13.52
C ILE A 182 -23.47 -6.04 -14.20
N PHE A 183 -23.10 -7.32 -14.14
CA PHE A 183 -23.86 -8.39 -14.80
C PHE A 183 -25.14 -8.78 -14.02
N GLU A 184 -25.32 -8.29 -12.80
CA GLU A 184 -26.58 -8.38 -12.08
C GLU A 184 -27.68 -7.52 -12.72
N ASN A 185 -27.32 -6.33 -13.21
CA ASN A 185 -28.26 -5.37 -13.80
C ASN A 185 -28.49 -5.57 -15.31
N GLN A 186 -27.81 -6.54 -15.95
CA GLN A 186 -27.87 -6.78 -17.40
C GLN A 186 -28.41 -8.16 -17.81
N ILE A 187 -29.22 -8.84 -16.99
CA ILE A 187 -30.02 -9.97 -17.49
C ILE A 187 -31.19 -9.43 -18.34
N ILE A 188 -30.84 -8.93 -19.52
CA ILE A 188 -31.74 -8.76 -20.67
C ILE A 188 -31.83 -10.14 -21.32
N LEU A 189 -32.63 -11.02 -20.75
CA LEU A 189 -33.16 -12.20 -21.43
C LEU A 189 -34.68 -12.09 -21.31
N PRO A 190 -35.40 -11.84 -22.42
CA PRO A 190 -36.84 -11.62 -22.38
C PRO A 190 -37.55 -12.87 -21.89
N ASN A 191 -38.46 -12.69 -20.92
CA ASN A 191 -39.56 -13.59 -20.55
C ASN A 191 -39.36 -15.09 -20.81
N ILE A 192 -38.48 -15.72 -20.04
CA ILE A 192 -38.61 -17.16 -19.77
C ILE A 192 -38.70 -17.32 -18.25
N GLU A 193 -39.65 -18.14 -17.79
CA GLU A 193 -39.99 -18.43 -16.41
C GLU A 193 -38.79 -18.91 -15.55
N ILE A 194 -37.90 -18.00 -15.18
CA ILE A 194 -36.71 -18.26 -14.35
C ILE A 194 -37.09 -18.37 -12.85
N LYS A 195 -38.36 -18.14 -12.49
CA LYS A 195 -38.83 -18.21 -11.10
C LYS A 195 -38.73 -19.61 -10.48
N LYS A 196 -38.65 -20.69 -11.28
CA LYS A 196 -38.52 -22.07 -10.78
C LYS A 196 -37.09 -22.59 -10.60
N VAL A 197 -36.06 -21.86 -11.06
CA VAL A 197 -34.66 -22.35 -11.01
C VAL A 197 -33.94 -21.97 -9.70
N PHE A 198 -34.50 -21.03 -8.92
CA PHE A 198 -33.85 -20.50 -7.71
C PHE A 198 -34.32 -21.13 -6.38
N GLU A 199 -35.22 -22.13 -6.40
CA GLU A 199 -35.86 -22.62 -5.17
C GLU A 199 -35.17 -23.80 -4.45
N LYS A 200 -34.01 -24.29 -4.89
CA LYS A 200 -33.26 -25.28 -4.09
C LYS A 200 -31.77 -24.95 -3.96
N PRO A 201 -31.25 -24.67 -2.75
CA PRO A 201 -29.81 -24.70 -2.51
C PRO A 201 -29.32 -26.11 -2.80
N ASN A 202 -28.59 -26.27 -3.89
CA ASN A 202 -28.11 -27.57 -4.32
C ASN A 202 -26.97 -28.01 -3.38
N ARG A 203 -27.16 -29.08 -2.60
CA ARG A 203 -26.18 -29.61 -1.62
C ARG A 203 -24.78 -29.75 -2.21
N THR A 204 -24.67 -30.03 -3.50
CA THR A 204 -23.42 -30.14 -4.24
C THR A 204 -22.66 -28.80 -4.34
N ARG A 205 -23.36 -27.67 -4.51
CA ARG A 205 -22.71 -26.34 -4.53
C ARG A 205 -22.18 -25.98 -3.14
N THR A 206 -22.93 -26.30 -2.10
CA THR A 206 -22.50 -26.10 -0.70
C THR A 206 -21.31 -26.99 -0.35
N PHE A 207 -21.30 -28.25 -0.78
CA PHE A 207 -20.18 -29.18 -0.59
C PHE A 207 -18.92 -28.71 -1.32
N LEU A 208 -19.05 -28.30 -2.59
CA LEU A 208 -17.92 -27.74 -3.35
C LEU A 208 -17.36 -26.50 -2.65
N PHE A 209 -18.23 -25.59 -2.19
CA PHE A 209 -17.82 -24.41 -1.43
C PHE A 209 -17.05 -24.76 -0.14
N LEU A 210 -17.51 -25.74 0.64
CA LEU A 210 -16.82 -26.21 1.85
C LEU A 210 -15.46 -26.86 1.53
N LEU A 211 -15.38 -27.64 0.46
CA LEU A 211 -14.14 -28.25 -0.01
C LEU A 211 -13.13 -27.17 -0.47
N PHE A 212 -13.60 -26.12 -1.14
CA PHE A 212 -12.76 -24.98 -1.52
C PHE A 212 -12.30 -24.15 -0.30
N LEU A 213 -13.14 -24.00 0.73
CA LEU A 213 -12.74 -23.34 1.98
C LEU A 213 -11.59 -24.09 2.67
N LEU A 214 -11.63 -25.43 2.67
CA LEU A 214 -10.54 -26.27 3.16
C LEU A 214 -9.24 -26.07 2.36
N PHE A 215 -9.32 -25.97 1.02
CA PHE A 215 -8.15 -25.69 0.19
C PHE A 215 -7.60 -24.27 0.37
N LEU A 216 -8.47 -23.27 0.58
CA LEU A 216 -8.04 -21.91 0.90
C LEU A 216 -7.26 -21.87 2.22
N ILE A 217 -7.73 -22.59 3.25
CA ILE A 217 -7.04 -22.73 4.54
C ILE A 217 -5.71 -23.47 4.36
N TYR A 218 -5.66 -24.53 3.55
CA TYR A 218 -4.41 -25.24 3.25
C TYR A 218 -3.39 -24.35 2.53
N PHE A 219 -3.81 -23.58 1.52
CA PHE A 219 -2.93 -22.66 0.80
C PHE A 219 -2.49 -21.47 1.66
N TYR A 220 -3.31 -21.05 2.62
CA TYR A 220 -2.95 -20.07 3.64
C TYR A 220 -1.75 -20.54 4.49
N PHE A 221 -1.70 -21.82 4.87
CA PHE A 221 -0.59 -22.37 5.66
C PHE A 221 0.66 -22.74 4.85
N SER A 222 0.56 -22.87 3.52
CA SER A 222 1.71 -23.22 2.66
C SER A 222 2.42 -22.02 2.03
N GLU A 223 2.09 -20.79 2.41
CA GLU A 223 2.66 -19.52 1.88
C GLU A 223 2.60 -19.40 0.33
N ASN A 224 1.71 -20.16 -0.33
CA ASN A 224 1.72 -20.31 -1.78
C ASN A 224 0.64 -19.43 -2.44
N GLY A 225 1.00 -18.16 -2.71
CA GLY A 225 0.07 -17.11 -3.17
C GLY A 225 -0.67 -17.43 -4.50
N ILE A 226 -0.07 -18.25 -5.36
CA ILE A 226 -0.70 -18.70 -6.62
C ILE A 226 -1.85 -19.68 -6.34
N GLY A 227 -1.73 -20.53 -5.32
CA GLY A 227 -2.78 -21.46 -4.92
C GLY A 227 -4.02 -20.74 -4.37
N ILE A 228 -3.81 -19.70 -3.56
CA ILE A 228 -4.89 -18.82 -3.06
C ILE A 228 -5.61 -18.15 -4.23
N PHE A 229 -4.86 -17.65 -5.22
CA PHE A 229 -5.40 -16.99 -6.40
C PHE A 229 -6.30 -17.90 -7.24
N ILE A 230 -5.83 -19.11 -7.56
CA ILE A 230 -6.56 -20.09 -8.37
C ILE A 230 -7.83 -20.56 -7.65
N VAL A 231 -7.76 -20.84 -6.35
CA VAL A 231 -8.91 -21.30 -5.56
C VAL A 231 -9.97 -20.19 -5.42
N SER A 232 -9.56 -18.94 -5.22
CA SER A 232 -10.46 -17.80 -5.17
C SER A 232 -11.14 -17.52 -6.53
N PHE A 233 -10.40 -17.67 -7.64
CA PHE A 233 -10.96 -17.55 -8.99
C PHE A 233 -11.91 -18.70 -9.34
N ALA A 234 -11.62 -19.92 -8.86
CA ALA A 234 -12.50 -21.08 -8.96
C ALA A 234 -13.81 -20.89 -8.18
N CYS A 235 -13.73 -20.36 -6.95
CA CYS A 235 -14.90 -19.99 -6.14
C CYS A 235 -15.78 -18.97 -6.88
N LEU A 236 -15.17 -17.94 -7.45
CA LEU A 236 -15.87 -16.90 -8.20
C LEU A 236 -16.58 -17.47 -9.43
N THR A 237 -15.93 -18.34 -10.19
CA THR A 237 -16.49 -18.93 -11.41
C THR A 237 -17.59 -19.96 -11.12
N VAL A 238 -17.47 -20.78 -10.07
CA VAL A 238 -18.54 -21.68 -9.58
C VAL A 238 -19.78 -20.90 -9.15
N PHE A 239 -19.58 -19.67 -8.67
CA PHE A 239 -20.65 -18.76 -8.29
C PHE A 239 -21.29 -18.07 -9.52
N LEU A 240 -20.47 -17.57 -10.44
CA LEU A 240 -20.88 -16.84 -11.64
C LEU A 240 -21.53 -17.74 -12.71
N PHE A 241 -21.05 -18.97 -12.92
CA PHE A 241 -21.56 -19.84 -13.97
C PHE A 241 -22.71 -20.73 -13.47
N ARG A 242 -23.91 -20.47 -14.01
CA ARG A 242 -25.18 -21.16 -13.69
C ARG A 242 -25.20 -22.64 -14.12
N ASN A 243 -24.21 -23.09 -14.91
CA ASN A 243 -24.15 -24.43 -15.47
C ASN A 243 -23.30 -25.38 -14.60
N ILE A 244 -23.96 -26.41 -14.04
CA ILE A 244 -23.34 -27.42 -13.17
C ILE A 244 -22.14 -28.11 -13.84
N LYS A 245 -22.16 -28.31 -15.17
CA LYS A 245 -21.08 -28.97 -15.91
C LYS A 245 -19.83 -28.10 -16.00
N VAL A 246 -20.01 -26.79 -16.18
CA VAL A 246 -18.91 -25.81 -16.22
C VAL A 246 -18.30 -25.64 -14.83
N SER A 247 -19.14 -25.58 -13.80
CA SER A 247 -18.71 -25.55 -12.39
C SER A 247 -17.89 -26.80 -12.00
N MET A 248 -18.33 -27.99 -12.41
CA MET A 248 -17.58 -29.24 -12.21
C MET A 248 -16.24 -29.24 -12.95
N LEU A 249 -16.20 -28.74 -14.19
CA LEU A 249 -14.97 -28.66 -14.99
C LEU A 249 -13.95 -27.73 -14.34
N ILE A 250 -14.36 -26.53 -13.96
CA ILE A 250 -13.47 -25.54 -13.32
C ILE A 250 -13.02 -26.03 -11.94
N GLY A 251 -13.90 -26.66 -11.17
CA GLY A 251 -13.53 -27.28 -9.90
C GLY A 251 -12.52 -28.42 -10.05
N SER A 252 -12.66 -29.25 -11.09
CA SER A 252 -11.72 -30.34 -11.38
C SER A 252 -10.35 -29.81 -11.81
N ILE A 253 -10.31 -28.75 -12.63
CA ILE A 253 -9.06 -28.07 -13.02
C ILE A 253 -8.37 -27.49 -11.77
N SER A 254 -9.13 -26.85 -10.89
CA SER A 254 -8.60 -26.24 -9.67
C SER A 254 -8.07 -27.27 -8.68
N PHE A 255 -8.76 -28.42 -8.55
CA PHE A 255 -8.30 -29.56 -7.76
C PHE A 255 -7.01 -30.16 -8.33
N LEU A 256 -6.91 -30.32 -9.65
CA LEU A 256 -5.71 -30.83 -10.32
C LEU A 256 -4.51 -29.90 -10.08
N PHE A 257 -4.68 -28.59 -10.24
CA PHE A 257 -3.64 -27.60 -9.92
C PHE A 257 -3.24 -27.65 -8.44
N ALA A 258 -4.19 -27.87 -7.53
CA ALA A 258 -3.89 -28.00 -6.11
C ALA A 258 -3.05 -29.25 -5.79
N VAL A 259 -3.37 -30.40 -6.41
CA VAL A 259 -2.60 -31.63 -6.28
C VAL A 259 -1.19 -31.48 -6.87
N VAL A 260 -1.05 -30.85 -8.04
CA VAL A 260 0.27 -30.59 -8.64
C VAL A 260 1.11 -29.66 -7.76
N SER A 261 0.49 -28.66 -7.13
CA SER A 261 1.17 -27.76 -6.18
C SER A 261 1.56 -28.50 -4.89
N LEU A 262 0.73 -29.42 -4.39
CA LEU A 262 1.01 -30.29 -3.25
C LEU A 262 2.23 -31.19 -3.51
N LEU A 263 2.31 -31.76 -4.72
CA LEU A 263 3.40 -32.64 -5.14
C LEU A 263 4.69 -31.86 -5.45
N ASN A 264 4.57 -30.59 -5.84
CA ASN A 264 5.70 -29.67 -6.07
C ASN A 264 6.10 -28.84 -4.82
N ALA A 265 5.40 -29.01 -3.70
CA ALA A 265 5.83 -28.44 -2.43
C ALA A 265 7.17 -29.09 -2.07
N ARG A 266 8.27 -28.38 -2.39
CA ARG A 266 9.63 -28.84 -2.14
C ARG A 266 9.70 -29.33 -0.69
N SER A 267 10.08 -30.59 -0.51
CA SER A 267 10.61 -31.06 0.76
C SER A 267 11.74 -30.10 1.14
N ILE A 268 11.51 -29.28 2.17
CA ILE A 268 12.56 -28.49 2.79
C ILE A 268 13.46 -29.53 3.43
N THR A 269 14.51 -29.91 2.70
CA THR A 269 15.61 -30.68 3.24
C THR A 269 16.25 -29.78 4.28
N LYS A 270 15.86 -29.96 5.54
CA LYS A 270 16.59 -29.43 6.69
C LYS A 270 18.01 -29.94 6.54
N THR A 271 18.90 -29.05 6.12
CA THR A 271 20.33 -29.34 6.12
C THR A 271 20.70 -29.48 7.59
N GLU A 272 21.20 -30.65 8.01
CA GLU A 272 21.71 -30.82 9.36
C GLU A 272 22.87 -29.84 9.56
N ILE A 273 22.64 -28.84 10.41
CA ILE A 273 23.58 -27.78 10.71
C ILE A 273 24.69 -28.38 11.59
N SER A 274 25.94 -28.26 11.15
CA SER A 274 27.12 -28.73 11.89
C SER A 274 27.22 -28.04 13.26
N PRO A 275 27.61 -28.72 14.36
CA PRO A 275 27.57 -28.17 15.72
C PRO A 275 28.52 -26.98 15.99
N VAL A 276 29.31 -26.54 15.01
CA VAL A 276 30.25 -25.40 15.13
C VAL A 276 29.52 -24.05 15.29
N PHE A 277 28.27 -23.93 14.81
CA PHE A 277 27.54 -22.65 14.77
C PHE A 277 26.98 -22.17 16.12
N LEU A 278 26.89 -23.05 17.13
CA LEU A 278 26.23 -22.76 18.41
C LEU A 278 26.92 -21.69 19.26
N ASN A 279 28.19 -21.34 18.98
CA ASN A 279 28.96 -20.38 19.79
C ASN A 279 29.37 -19.09 19.05
N LEU A 280 28.83 -18.84 17.86
CA LEU A 280 29.17 -17.65 17.08
C LEU A 280 28.18 -16.49 17.35
N PRO A 281 28.66 -15.26 17.62
CA PRO A 281 27.77 -14.14 17.90
C PRO A 281 27.09 -13.66 16.62
N ASN A 282 25.87 -13.17 16.76
CA ASN A 282 25.20 -12.40 15.73
C ASN A 282 25.88 -11.03 15.57
N ILE A 283 26.03 -10.57 14.33
CA ILE A 283 26.69 -9.31 13.99
C ILE A 283 25.67 -8.40 13.27
N LEU A 284 25.45 -7.21 13.82
CA LEU A 284 24.59 -6.19 13.23
C LEU A 284 25.36 -4.89 13.05
N ILE A 285 25.48 -4.43 11.80
CA ILE A 285 25.95 -3.08 11.50
C ILE A 285 24.71 -2.18 11.38
N LEU A 286 24.51 -1.31 12.37
CA LEU A 286 23.55 -0.21 12.30
C LEU A 286 24.27 1.05 11.80
N SER A 287 23.89 1.55 10.63
CA SER A 287 24.53 2.70 10.00
C SER A 287 23.50 3.63 9.37
N ALA A 288 23.89 4.89 9.15
CA ALA A 288 23.11 5.88 8.43
C ALA A 288 24.04 6.72 7.55
N ASP A 289 23.58 7.10 6.36
CA ASP A 289 24.41 7.85 5.42
C ASP A 289 24.63 9.30 5.89
N SER A 290 25.81 9.86 5.64
CA SER A 290 26.16 11.24 6.01
C SER A 290 26.01 11.58 7.50
N LEU A 291 26.11 10.57 8.38
CA LEU A 291 26.00 10.76 9.83
C LEU A 291 27.20 11.52 10.39
N ARG A 292 26.95 12.49 11.28
CA ARG A 292 27.99 13.32 11.89
C ARG A 292 28.18 12.98 13.37
N TYR A 293 29.42 12.74 13.76
CA TYR A 293 29.81 12.48 15.15
C TYR A 293 29.44 13.64 16.10
N ASP A 294 29.71 14.89 15.69
CA ASP A 294 29.43 16.13 16.45
C ASP A 294 27.94 16.53 16.50
N LYS A 295 27.06 15.55 16.28
CA LYS A 295 25.60 15.67 16.37
C LYS A 295 24.96 14.59 17.24
N MET A 296 25.81 13.80 17.90
CA MET A 296 25.40 12.81 18.90
C MET A 296 25.43 13.45 20.28
N GLY A 297 24.43 13.15 21.10
CA GLY A 297 24.33 13.67 22.46
C GLY A 297 25.49 13.23 23.34
N TYR A 298 25.90 11.96 23.26
CA TYR A 298 27.05 11.44 24.01
C TYR A 298 28.37 12.10 23.61
N ALA A 299 28.55 12.47 22.33
CA ALA A 299 29.77 13.09 21.83
C ALA A 299 29.87 14.57 22.22
N GLU A 300 28.74 15.28 22.23
CA GLU A 300 28.65 16.71 22.57
C GLU A 300 28.43 16.96 24.08
N GLY A 301 28.19 15.91 24.87
CA GLY A 301 27.77 16.03 26.26
C GLY A 301 26.39 16.70 26.42
N LYS A 302 25.49 16.53 25.45
CA LYS A 302 24.17 17.16 25.39
C LYS A 302 23.06 16.12 25.40
N GLU A 303 22.23 16.12 26.42
CA GLU A 303 21.08 15.23 26.50
C GLU A 303 19.99 15.58 25.47
N GLY A 304 19.23 14.58 25.06
CA GLY A 304 18.03 14.75 24.22
C GLY A 304 18.26 14.81 22.71
N MET A 305 19.52 14.92 22.25
CA MET A 305 19.84 14.91 20.81
C MET A 305 19.66 13.53 20.18
N THR A 306 20.15 12.47 20.86
CA THR A 306 20.11 11.08 20.41
C THR A 306 19.92 10.11 21.58
N PRO A 307 18.77 10.16 22.28
CA PRO A 307 18.59 9.46 23.55
C PRO A 307 18.80 7.94 23.47
N ASN A 308 18.47 7.28 22.36
CA ASN A 308 18.64 5.83 22.25
C ASN A 308 20.09 5.42 21.96
N ILE A 309 20.79 6.16 21.09
CA ILE A 309 22.21 5.98 20.80
C ILE A 309 23.04 6.32 22.04
N ASP A 310 22.67 7.39 22.76
CA ASP A 310 23.35 7.79 24.01
C ASP A 310 23.19 6.69 25.07
N LEU A 311 22.02 6.06 25.18
CA LEU A 311 21.82 4.90 26.06
C LEU A 311 22.66 3.69 25.60
N LEU A 312 22.71 3.40 24.29
CA LEU A 312 23.54 2.31 23.75
C LEU A 312 25.03 2.57 24.01
N SER A 313 25.47 3.84 23.96
CA SER A 313 26.87 4.23 24.15
C SER A 313 27.41 3.85 25.53
N LYS A 314 26.56 3.82 26.56
CA LYS A 314 26.93 3.45 27.94
C LYS A 314 27.38 2.00 28.09
N ASP A 315 26.88 1.13 27.21
CA ASP A 315 27.23 -0.29 27.16
C ASP A 315 28.19 -0.60 25.99
N SER A 316 28.81 0.42 25.39
CA SER A 316 29.62 0.30 24.17
C SER A 316 31.07 0.73 24.36
N ILE A 317 31.94 0.27 23.47
CA ILE A 317 33.27 0.84 23.26
C ILE A 317 33.16 1.90 22.16
N ILE A 318 33.60 3.12 22.45
CA ILE A 318 33.57 4.26 21.53
C ILE A 318 34.95 4.45 20.92
N PHE A 319 35.03 4.50 19.60
CA PHE A 319 36.23 4.84 18.86
C PHE A 319 36.14 6.32 18.43
N GLU A 320 36.83 7.20 19.15
CA GLU A 320 36.77 8.66 18.92
C GLU A 320 37.52 9.11 17.67
N ASP A 321 38.53 8.34 17.25
CA ASP A 321 39.40 8.61 16.09
C ASP A 321 39.11 7.62 14.93
N HIS A 322 37.83 7.48 14.58
CA HIS A 322 37.39 6.65 13.46
C HIS A 322 37.09 7.52 12.22
N HIS A 323 37.90 7.33 11.18
CA HIS A 323 37.79 8.09 9.93
C HIS A 323 37.37 7.21 8.77
N THR A 324 36.45 7.71 7.93
CA THR A 324 36.27 7.15 6.59
C THR A 324 37.52 7.41 5.75
N THR A 325 37.95 6.39 5.01
CA THR A 325 39.08 6.50 4.06
C THR A 325 38.74 7.38 2.86
N ILE A 326 37.46 7.50 2.52
CA ILE A 326 36.95 8.30 1.41
C ILE A 326 35.54 8.83 1.72
N PRO A 327 35.25 10.13 1.58
CA PRO A 327 33.96 10.72 1.96
C PRO A 327 32.91 10.60 0.84
N ARG A 328 32.67 9.39 0.33
CA ARG A 328 31.63 9.07 -0.68
C ARG A 328 31.01 7.72 -0.37
N THR A 329 29.68 7.60 -0.47
CA THR A 329 28.92 6.44 0.03
C THR A 329 29.39 5.10 -0.55
N PHE A 330 29.44 4.94 -1.88
CA PHE A 330 29.87 3.69 -2.52
C PHE A 330 31.30 3.30 -2.13
N PRO A 331 32.33 4.12 -2.39
CA PRO A 331 33.69 3.70 -2.09
C PRO A 331 33.93 3.58 -0.57
N ALA A 332 33.30 4.37 0.31
CA ALA A 332 33.42 4.19 1.76
C ALA A 332 32.93 2.80 2.21
N TRP A 333 31.80 2.35 1.66
CA TRP A 333 31.29 0.99 1.92
C TRP A 333 32.18 -0.08 1.28
N ALA A 334 32.76 0.18 0.10
CA ALA A 334 33.72 -0.73 -0.52
C ALA A 334 34.95 -0.92 0.37
N ASP A 335 35.51 0.17 0.88
CA ASP A 335 36.68 0.15 1.75
C ASP A 335 36.36 -0.62 3.05
N LEU A 336 35.21 -0.35 3.66
CA LEU A 336 34.75 -1.04 4.88
C LEU A 336 34.54 -2.54 4.65
N LEU A 337 33.85 -2.93 3.57
CA LEU A 337 33.49 -4.33 3.32
C LEU A 337 34.65 -5.15 2.79
N THR A 338 35.64 -4.55 2.14
CA THR A 338 36.84 -5.27 1.65
C THR A 338 38.00 -5.23 2.64
N GLY A 339 38.03 -4.25 3.55
CA GLY A 339 39.20 -3.96 4.38
C GLY A 339 40.39 -3.44 3.57
N GLN A 340 40.16 -2.91 2.38
CA GLN A 340 41.17 -2.39 1.47
C GLN A 340 40.80 -0.97 1.03
N PRO A 341 41.76 -0.06 0.83
CA PRO A 341 41.43 1.29 0.38
C PRO A 341 41.03 1.32 -1.11
N SER A 342 40.22 2.32 -1.47
CA SER A 342 39.66 2.51 -2.82
C SER A 342 40.63 2.39 -4.01
N PHE A 343 41.88 2.80 -3.85
CA PHE A 343 42.90 2.70 -4.90
C PHE A 343 43.41 1.26 -5.14
N ILE A 344 43.15 0.31 -4.23
CA ILE A 344 43.50 -1.11 -4.38
C ILE A 344 42.40 -1.87 -5.11
N HIS A 345 41.15 -1.71 -4.70
CA HIS A 345 40.02 -2.45 -5.31
C HIS A 345 39.33 -1.69 -6.46
N GLY A 346 39.72 -0.43 -6.74
CA GLY A 346 39.31 0.32 -7.92
C GLY A 346 37.97 1.05 -7.82
N ILE A 347 37.19 0.87 -6.75
CA ILE A 347 35.93 1.59 -6.54
C ILE A 347 36.25 2.92 -5.89
N GLN A 348 36.34 4.00 -6.69
CA GLN A 348 36.79 5.33 -6.24
C GLN A 348 35.69 6.40 -6.29
N ASP A 349 34.57 6.13 -6.96
CA ASP A 349 33.45 7.06 -7.08
C ASP A 349 32.09 6.37 -6.96
N MET A 350 31.01 7.16 -7.06
CA MET A 350 29.63 6.68 -6.87
C MET A 350 29.11 5.86 -8.05
N PHE A 351 29.77 5.88 -9.21
CA PHE A 351 29.37 5.25 -10.47
C PHE A 351 30.53 4.50 -11.13
N PRO A 352 31.13 3.51 -10.42
CA PRO A 352 32.25 2.75 -10.95
C PRO A 352 31.85 1.95 -12.18
N ASP A 353 32.79 1.81 -13.12
CA ASP A 353 32.60 1.03 -14.33
C ASP A 353 32.37 -0.45 -14.00
N LYS A 354 31.78 -1.17 -14.96
CA LYS A 354 31.53 -2.62 -14.81
C LYS A 354 32.80 -3.38 -14.42
N LYS A 355 33.94 -3.04 -15.02
CA LYS A 355 35.24 -3.67 -14.75
C LYS A 355 35.65 -3.53 -13.27
N ASP A 356 35.47 -2.35 -12.67
CA ASP A 356 35.85 -2.10 -11.28
C ASP A 356 34.89 -2.80 -10.31
N ARG A 357 33.60 -2.85 -10.65
CA ARG A 357 32.59 -3.60 -9.89
C ARG A 357 32.84 -5.11 -9.91
N GLU A 358 33.29 -5.64 -11.04
CA GLU A 358 33.67 -7.05 -11.20
C GLU A 358 35.07 -7.34 -10.65
N GLY A 359 35.87 -6.31 -10.37
CA GLY A 359 37.22 -6.39 -9.81
C GLY A 359 37.28 -6.77 -8.33
N LEU A 360 36.13 -6.81 -7.63
CA LEU A 360 35.99 -7.29 -6.25
C LEU A 360 36.27 -8.80 -6.17
N THR A 361 37.54 -9.16 -6.29
CA THR A 361 38.00 -10.54 -6.35
C THR A 361 38.11 -11.13 -4.94
N PHE A 362 37.02 -11.79 -4.53
CA PHE A 362 36.94 -12.82 -3.48
C PHE A 362 37.00 -12.42 -1.99
N LYS A 363 37.54 -11.26 -1.59
CA LYS A 363 37.65 -10.89 -0.15
C LYS A 363 36.73 -9.75 0.25
N THR A 364 35.48 -10.07 0.55
CA THR A 364 34.56 -9.14 1.23
C THR A 364 34.08 -9.76 2.54
N LEU A 365 33.86 -8.94 3.57
CA LEU A 365 33.37 -9.34 4.87
C LEU A 365 32.09 -10.20 4.78
N PRO A 366 31.06 -9.84 3.98
CA PRO A 366 29.87 -10.68 3.86
C PRO A 366 30.18 -12.05 3.24
N LYS A 367 31.10 -12.13 2.27
CA LYS A 367 31.49 -13.40 1.64
C LYS A 367 32.25 -14.30 2.59
N LEU A 368 33.19 -13.74 3.35
CA LEU A 368 33.96 -14.45 4.38
C LEU A 368 33.04 -14.99 5.49
N LEU A 369 32.12 -14.16 5.99
CA LEU A 369 31.14 -14.58 7.00
C LEU A 369 30.18 -15.64 6.44
N SER A 370 29.74 -15.50 5.18
CA SER A 370 28.91 -16.51 4.52
C SER A 370 29.60 -17.88 4.42
N GLN A 371 30.92 -17.90 4.18
CA GLN A 371 31.74 -19.13 4.20
C GLN A 371 31.87 -19.73 5.60
N LEU A 372 31.84 -18.89 6.64
CA LEU A 372 31.74 -19.28 8.05
C LEU A 372 30.29 -19.59 8.47
N GLY A 373 29.38 -19.76 7.51
CA GLY A 373 27.98 -20.13 7.70
C GLY A 373 27.07 -19.06 8.31
N TYR A 374 27.49 -17.80 8.35
CA TYR A 374 26.59 -16.70 8.66
C TYR A 374 25.54 -16.50 7.55
N LYS A 375 24.31 -16.16 7.96
CA LYS A 375 23.34 -15.55 7.03
C LYS A 375 23.70 -14.09 6.83
N THR A 376 24.16 -13.73 5.63
CA THR A 376 24.58 -12.36 5.32
C THR A 376 23.45 -11.59 4.62
N ASN A 377 23.00 -10.50 5.22
CA ASN A 377 21.89 -9.69 4.73
C ASN A 377 22.26 -8.20 4.70
N VAL A 378 21.66 -7.46 3.79
CA VAL A 378 21.67 -5.99 3.83
C VAL A 378 20.26 -5.45 3.59
N VAL A 379 19.88 -4.45 4.39
CA VAL A 379 18.59 -3.76 4.33
C VAL A 379 18.85 -2.27 4.27
N SER A 380 18.32 -1.61 3.24
CA SER A 380 18.51 -0.18 3.05
C SER A 380 17.37 0.45 2.25
N SER A 381 17.27 1.77 2.36
CA SER A 381 16.50 2.65 1.47
C SER A 381 17.44 3.39 0.50
N PHE A 382 16.97 4.48 -0.11
CA PHE A 382 17.61 5.33 -1.12
C PHE A 382 19.15 5.26 -1.24
N ALA A 383 19.89 5.63 -0.21
CA ALA A 383 21.36 5.73 -0.23
C ALA A 383 22.07 4.36 -0.37
N GLY A 384 21.37 3.25 -0.11
CA GLY A 384 21.91 1.90 -0.27
C GLY A 384 21.75 1.32 -1.66
N ASP A 385 21.44 2.13 -2.68
CA ASP A 385 21.41 1.68 -4.08
C ASP A 385 22.73 1.04 -4.53
N ILE A 386 23.83 1.32 -3.82
CA ILE A 386 25.16 0.75 -4.01
C ILE A 386 25.21 -0.76 -3.74
N PHE A 387 24.36 -1.29 -2.87
CA PHE A 387 24.40 -2.70 -2.47
C PHE A 387 24.02 -3.66 -3.61
N PRO A 388 22.96 -3.41 -4.41
CA PRO A 388 22.67 -4.24 -5.58
C PRO A 388 23.58 -3.97 -6.79
N ARG A 389 24.43 -2.94 -6.74
CA ARG A 389 25.25 -2.54 -7.89
C ARG A 389 26.56 -3.32 -8.01
N ALA A 390 27.01 -3.99 -6.96
CA ALA A 390 28.18 -4.87 -6.96
C ALA A 390 27.91 -6.16 -6.17
N ASP A 391 28.67 -7.22 -6.45
CA ASP A 391 28.58 -8.46 -5.67
C ASP A 391 29.45 -8.38 -4.42
N TRP A 392 28.83 -7.96 -3.32
CA TRP A 392 29.48 -7.90 -2.01
C TRP A 392 29.49 -9.25 -1.28
N GLY A 393 28.85 -10.29 -1.80
CA GLY A 393 28.70 -11.59 -1.12
C GLY A 393 27.59 -11.65 -0.07
N PHE A 394 26.63 -10.73 -0.07
CA PHE A 394 25.41 -10.86 0.72
C PHE A 394 24.51 -11.96 0.13
N ARG A 395 23.93 -12.82 0.98
CA ARG A 395 22.91 -13.80 0.58
C ARG A 395 21.56 -13.13 0.26
N SER A 396 21.25 -12.03 0.94
CA SER A 396 20.02 -11.24 0.73
C SER A 396 20.33 -9.75 0.65
N VAL A 397 19.81 -9.09 -0.39
CA VAL A 397 19.97 -7.64 -0.62
C VAL A 397 18.58 -7.02 -0.73
N GLN A 398 18.16 -6.31 0.31
CA GLN A 398 16.89 -5.57 0.39
C GLN A 398 17.19 -4.07 0.30
N ALA A 399 17.51 -3.61 -0.91
CA ALA A 399 17.87 -2.23 -1.19
C ALA A 399 17.35 -1.79 -2.57
N PRO A 400 17.10 -0.49 -2.80
CA PRO A 400 16.58 -0.02 -4.09
C PRO A 400 17.60 -0.21 -5.21
N ILE A 401 17.13 -0.43 -6.43
CA ILE A 401 17.99 -0.60 -7.60
C ILE A 401 18.03 0.70 -8.40
N PHE A 402 19.24 1.20 -8.69
CA PHE A 402 19.44 2.39 -9.50
C PHE A 402 19.56 2.05 -11.00
N HIS A 403 18.45 2.16 -11.72
CA HIS A 403 18.43 2.10 -13.19
C HIS A 403 17.35 3.01 -13.76
N ALA A 404 17.41 3.30 -15.07
CA ALA A 404 16.50 4.22 -15.76
C ALA A 404 15.01 3.91 -15.48
N GLY A 405 14.61 2.63 -15.56
CA GLY A 405 13.24 2.20 -15.23
C GLY A 405 12.78 2.60 -13.82
N THR A 406 13.61 2.41 -12.78
CA THR A 406 13.29 2.81 -11.40
C THR A 406 13.15 4.33 -11.29
N LEU A 407 14.06 5.09 -11.91
CA LEU A 407 13.99 6.55 -11.92
C LEU A 407 12.72 7.04 -12.62
N THR A 408 12.36 6.44 -13.76
CA THR A 408 11.09 6.74 -14.45
C THR A 408 9.90 6.43 -13.56
N SER A 409 9.87 5.25 -12.91
CA SER A 409 8.80 4.89 -11.98
C SER A 409 8.69 5.86 -10.81
N GLN A 410 9.81 6.27 -10.22
CA GLN A 410 9.85 7.27 -9.15
C GLN A 410 9.24 8.60 -9.59
N ARG A 411 9.67 9.13 -10.75
CA ARG A 411 9.14 10.39 -11.29
C ARG A 411 7.66 10.29 -11.64
N ILE A 412 7.21 9.17 -12.19
CA ILE A 412 5.78 8.94 -12.41
C ILE A 412 5.04 8.97 -11.07
N LEU A 413 5.47 8.22 -10.07
CA LEU A 413 4.82 8.15 -8.76
C LEU A 413 4.76 9.51 -8.06
N GLU A 414 5.85 10.28 -8.05
CA GLU A 414 5.91 11.63 -7.46
C GLU A 414 4.92 12.61 -8.13
N THR A 415 4.67 12.46 -9.43
CA THR A 415 3.68 13.31 -10.14
C THR A 415 2.24 12.89 -9.87
N GLN A 416 1.99 11.66 -9.42
CA GLN A 416 0.64 11.16 -9.12
C GLN A 416 0.20 11.57 -7.70
N ILE A 417 -0.03 12.87 -7.49
CA ILE A 417 -0.33 13.43 -6.16
C ILE A 417 -1.50 12.77 -5.42
N PHE A 418 -2.50 12.27 -6.14
CA PHE A 418 -3.67 11.60 -5.56
C PHE A 418 -3.45 10.10 -5.30
N LEU A 419 -2.43 9.49 -5.92
CA LEU A 419 -2.06 8.10 -5.70
C LEU A 419 -1.01 7.97 -4.60
N LEU A 420 -0.12 8.96 -4.46
CA LEU A 420 0.89 9.04 -3.39
C LEU A 420 0.37 8.61 -2.01
N PRO A 421 -0.81 9.07 -1.53
CA PRO A 421 -1.30 8.69 -0.22
C PRO A 421 -1.51 7.19 -0.05
N ILE A 422 -2.00 6.52 -1.09
CA ILE A 422 -2.22 5.07 -1.04
C ILE A 422 -0.88 4.35 -0.96
N VAL A 423 0.10 4.81 -1.74
CA VAL A 423 1.39 4.13 -1.88
C VAL A 423 2.40 4.46 -0.77
N THR A 424 2.24 5.58 -0.08
CA THR A 424 3.04 5.95 1.12
C THR A 424 2.46 5.38 2.42
N GLY A 425 1.30 4.71 2.35
CA GLY A 425 0.72 3.96 3.46
C GLY A 425 -0.34 4.71 4.26
N SER A 426 -1.15 5.59 3.65
CA SER A 426 -2.32 6.20 4.33
C SER A 426 -3.37 5.17 4.76
N ILE A 427 -3.38 3.98 4.15
CA ILE A 427 -4.24 2.86 4.54
C ILE A 427 -3.49 2.02 5.59
N PRO A 428 -3.98 1.93 6.85
CA PRO A 428 -3.30 1.15 7.87
C PRO A 428 -3.19 -0.32 7.48
N GLY A 429 -2.02 -0.90 7.76
CA GLY A 429 -1.74 -2.30 7.47
C GLY A 429 -1.58 -2.62 5.98
N ALA A 430 -1.66 -1.63 5.08
CA ALA A 430 -1.25 -1.81 3.70
C ALA A 430 0.27 -2.03 3.60
N GLY A 431 0.66 -3.03 2.83
CA GLY A 431 2.03 -3.27 2.41
C GLY A 431 2.47 -2.30 1.30
N GLU A 432 3.69 -2.51 0.82
CA GLU A 432 4.28 -1.68 -0.22
C GLU A 432 3.88 -2.15 -1.61
N TYR A 433 3.26 -1.28 -2.41
CA TYR A 433 2.80 -1.62 -3.76
C TYR A 433 3.88 -1.47 -4.84
N PHE A 434 4.85 -0.59 -4.61
CA PHE A 434 5.86 -0.22 -5.60
C PHE A 434 7.26 -0.17 -4.95
N PRO A 435 8.16 -1.11 -5.25
CA PRO A 435 9.53 -1.12 -4.72
C PRO A 435 10.31 0.17 -5.01
N ALA A 436 9.97 0.86 -6.11
CA ALA A 436 10.61 2.10 -6.52
C ALA A 436 10.50 3.22 -5.47
N ILE A 437 9.49 3.17 -4.59
CA ILE A 437 9.25 4.16 -3.53
C ILE A 437 10.40 4.19 -2.51
N ARG A 438 11.05 3.04 -2.25
CA ARG A 438 12.19 2.96 -1.32
C ARG A 438 13.40 3.75 -1.80
N GLY A 439 13.48 4.01 -3.10
CA GLY A 439 14.52 4.83 -3.70
C GLY A 439 14.16 6.30 -3.81
N LEU A 440 13.05 6.77 -3.23
CA LEU A 440 12.74 8.20 -3.22
C LEU A 440 13.62 8.91 -2.17
N PRO A 441 14.43 9.91 -2.57
CA PRO A 441 15.28 10.64 -1.62
C PRO A 441 14.47 11.39 -0.57
N SER A 442 13.26 11.83 -0.92
CA SER A 442 12.32 12.55 -0.07
C SER A 442 11.52 11.64 0.87
N LEU A 443 11.67 10.32 0.80
CA LEU A 443 11.01 9.37 1.70
C LEU A 443 12.01 8.80 2.73
N GLY A 444 12.44 9.64 3.67
CA GLY A 444 13.36 9.26 4.75
C GLY A 444 12.69 8.53 5.91
N ASP A 445 11.88 7.50 5.66
CA ASP A 445 11.16 6.76 6.71
C ASP A 445 11.66 5.32 6.86
N ASP A 446 12.51 5.09 7.87
CA ASP A 446 13.05 3.77 8.19
C ASP A 446 11.97 2.75 8.55
N SER A 447 10.79 3.20 9.02
CA SER A 447 9.70 2.27 9.36
C SER A 447 9.22 1.42 8.18
N LYS A 448 9.50 1.88 6.94
CA LYS A 448 9.19 1.17 5.70
C LYS A 448 10.11 -0.03 5.43
N ILE A 449 11.33 0.01 5.95
CA ILE A 449 12.34 -1.03 5.74
C ILE A 449 12.61 -1.88 6.99
N LEU A 450 12.09 -1.48 8.16
CA LEU A 450 12.12 -2.29 9.38
C LEU A 450 11.54 -3.72 9.22
N PRO A 451 10.43 -3.95 8.49
CA PRO A 451 9.94 -5.31 8.26
C PRO A 451 10.98 -6.24 7.61
N ASP A 452 11.77 -5.74 6.67
CA ASP A 452 12.83 -6.52 6.02
C ASP A 452 13.98 -6.83 6.99
N LEU A 453 14.31 -5.87 7.86
CA LEU A 453 15.26 -6.09 8.95
C LEU A 453 14.76 -7.18 9.90
N TRP A 454 13.49 -7.14 10.29
CA TRP A 454 12.91 -8.15 11.18
C TRP A 454 12.92 -9.54 10.55
N ASN A 455 12.60 -9.63 9.25
CA ASN A 455 12.69 -10.87 8.50
C ASN A 455 14.12 -11.43 8.44
N SER A 456 15.14 -10.55 8.47
CA SER A 456 16.54 -10.98 8.54
C SER A 456 16.92 -11.62 9.89
N PHE A 457 16.18 -11.32 10.95
CA PHE A 457 16.40 -11.86 12.30
C PHE A 457 15.54 -13.10 12.60
N GLU A 458 14.40 -13.27 11.92
CA GLU A 458 13.43 -14.32 12.25
C GLU A 458 13.73 -15.66 11.56
N LYS A 459 13.54 -16.77 12.32
CA LYS A 459 13.59 -18.19 11.90
C LYS A 459 14.97 -18.88 11.73
N ASN A 460 16.03 -18.58 12.49
CA ASN A 460 17.34 -19.20 12.19
C ASN A 460 18.10 -19.75 13.41
N GLU A 461 18.55 -21.00 13.30
CA GLU A 461 19.57 -21.64 14.16
C GLU A 461 21.00 -21.17 13.78
N GLU A 462 21.18 -20.58 12.59
CA GLU A 462 22.45 -20.01 12.11
C GLU A 462 22.68 -18.58 12.62
N PRO A 463 23.92 -18.17 12.92
CA PRO A 463 24.24 -16.78 13.23
C PRO A 463 24.02 -15.88 12.01
N PHE A 464 23.67 -14.60 12.23
CA PHE A 464 23.47 -13.63 11.15
C PHE A 464 24.54 -12.53 11.14
N PHE A 465 24.84 -12.05 9.94
CA PHE A 465 25.55 -10.80 9.68
C PHE A 465 24.61 -9.90 8.88
N THR A 466 24.06 -8.88 9.52
CA THR A 466 23.11 -7.97 8.86
C THR A 466 23.65 -6.55 8.85
N VAL A 467 23.56 -5.89 7.71
CA VAL A 467 23.75 -4.44 7.57
C VAL A 467 22.39 -3.78 7.48
N PHE A 468 22.10 -2.84 8.36
CA PHE A 468 21.00 -1.90 8.23
C PHE A 468 21.58 -0.52 7.91
N PHE A 469 21.23 0.03 6.75
CA PHE A 469 21.72 1.32 6.29
C PHE A 469 20.55 2.28 6.07
N SER A 470 20.44 3.27 6.96
CA SER A 470 19.40 4.29 6.87
C SER A 470 19.79 5.42 5.92
N SER A 471 18.83 5.90 5.15
CA SER A 471 18.99 7.08 4.28
C SER A 471 18.42 8.36 4.87
N VAL A 472 17.80 8.33 6.07
CA VAL A 472 17.05 9.50 6.60
C VAL A 472 17.95 10.71 6.84
N THR A 473 19.22 10.49 7.17
CA THR A 473 20.25 11.51 7.39
C THR A 473 20.94 11.96 6.11
N HIS A 474 20.70 11.26 4.99
CA HIS A 474 21.19 11.69 3.69
C HIS A 474 20.44 12.95 3.23
N PHE A 475 21.08 13.75 2.38
CA PHE A 475 20.42 14.84 1.68
C PHE A 475 19.23 14.31 0.85
N PRO A 476 18.02 14.87 0.96
CA PRO A 476 17.70 16.24 1.36
C PRO A 476 17.23 16.43 2.82
N PHE A 477 17.54 15.52 3.76
CA PHE A 477 17.10 15.61 5.16
C PHE A 477 15.58 15.66 5.27
N SER A 478 14.95 14.52 4.99
CA SER A 478 13.50 14.40 4.84
C SER A 478 12.87 13.44 5.85
N PRO A 479 13.01 13.68 7.15
CA PRO A 479 12.40 12.82 8.16
C PRO A 479 10.87 12.95 8.11
N PRO A 480 10.11 11.87 8.36
CA PRO A 480 8.65 11.92 8.35
C PRO A 480 8.10 12.58 9.61
N TYR A 481 6.78 12.78 9.68
CA TYR A 481 6.11 13.12 10.94
C TYR A 481 6.35 12.02 12.00
N PRO A 482 6.54 12.38 13.29
CA PRO A 482 6.59 13.74 13.84
C PRO A 482 7.99 14.36 13.77
N HIS A 483 9.00 13.62 13.30
CA HIS A 483 10.40 13.94 13.46
C HIS A 483 10.80 15.27 12.82
N TYR A 484 10.28 15.63 11.63
CA TYR A 484 10.61 16.92 11.00
C TYR A 484 10.23 18.15 11.84
N LYS A 485 9.41 17.99 12.90
CA LYS A 485 9.06 19.09 13.83
C LYS A 485 10.08 19.25 14.96
N ASN A 486 10.90 18.23 15.21
CA ASN A 486 11.88 18.27 16.29
C ASN A 486 13.09 19.09 15.82
N PHE A 487 13.67 19.90 16.71
CA PHE A 487 14.86 20.73 16.42
C PHE A 487 14.72 21.80 15.33
N THR A 488 13.55 21.92 14.70
CA THR A 488 13.22 22.95 13.70
C THR A 488 12.41 24.09 14.32
N ASN A 489 12.41 25.26 13.69
CA ASN A 489 11.55 26.38 14.09
C ASN A 489 10.10 26.16 13.59
N SER A 490 9.12 26.15 14.51
CA SER A 490 7.69 25.99 14.16
C SER A 490 7.16 27.17 13.33
N GLU A 491 7.69 28.36 13.57
CA GLU A 491 7.29 29.61 12.91
C GLU A 491 8.03 29.84 11.59
N TYR A 492 8.89 28.90 11.18
CA TYR A 492 9.54 28.97 9.87
C TYR A 492 8.54 28.59 8.78
N TYR A 493 8.31 29.51 7.84
CA TYR A 493 7.39 29.34 6.70
C TYR A 493 8.08 29.47 5.33
N GLY A 494 9.40 29.29 5.29
CA GLY A 494 10.19 29.32 4.06
C GLY A 494 10.24 27.99 3.29
N LYS A 495 11.09 27.93 2.26
CA LYS A 495 11.20 26.78 1.34
C LYS A 495 11.84 25.54 1.97
N PHE A 496 12.52 25.68 3.10
CA PHE A 496 13.21 24.59 3.80
C PHE A 496 12.41 24.06 5.00
N LYS A 497 11.07 24.20 5.02
CA LYS A 497 10.29 23.84 6.22
C LYS A 497 10.36 22.35 6.55
N TYR A 498 10.39 21.48 5.53
CA TYR A 498 10.29 20.02 5.72
C TYR A 498 11.48 19.22 5.17
N PHE A 499 12.29 19.82 4.30
CA PHE A 499 13.47 19.21 3.71
C PHE A 499 14.34 20.28 3.05
N LYS A 500 15.62 19.99 2.85
CA LYS A 500 16.56 20.83 2.10
C LYS A 500 16.44 20.57 0.60
N PHE A 501 15.49 21.24 -0.05
CA PHE A 501 15.41 21.29 -1.51
C PHE A 501 16.64 21.99 -2.13
N VAL A 502 17.04 21.59 -3.35
CA VAL A 502 18.05 22.28 -4.16
C VAL A 502 17.41 22.75 -5.44
N ASP A 503 17.45 24.06 -5.67
CA ASP A 503 17.08 24.69 -6.94
C ASP A 503 18.35 24.89 -7.77
N PRO A 504 18.54 24.17 -8.88
CA PRO A 504 19.72 24.35 -9.73
C PRO A 504 19.80 25.74 -10.37
N GLY A 505 18.69 26.47 -10.46
CA GLY A 505 18.64 27.83 -11.00
C GLY A 505 18.96 28.93 -9.99
N ASP A 506 19.07 28.59 -8.70
CA ASP A 506 19.30 29.54 -7.61
C ASP A 506 20.60 29.20 -6.86
N SER A 507 21.64 29.99 -7.13
CA SER A 507 22.93 29.89 -6.45
C SER A 507 23.05 30.85 -5.26
N SER A 508 21.97 31.49 -4.82
CA SER A 508 22.02 32.40 -3.68
C SER A 508 22.38 31.67 -2.39
N GLU A 509 23.13 32.34 -1.53
CA GLU A 509 23.38 31.81 -0.21
C GLU A 509 22.09 31.83 0.63
N PRO A 510 21.75 30.74 1.33
CA PRO A 510 20.62 30.73 2.24
C PRO A 510 20.82 31.76 3.36
N SER A 511 19.72 32.37 3.81
CA SER A 511 19.72 33.28 4.95
C SER A 511 20.17 32.58 6.24
N LEU A 512 20.44 33.34 7.31
CA LEU A 512 20.77 32.74 8.61
C LEU A 512 19.63 31.85 9.12
N GLU A 513 18.40 32.33 8.99
CA GLU A 513 17.19 31.58 9.37
C GLU A 513 17.05 30.28 8.56
N ASP A 514 17.31 30.33 7.24
CA ASP A 514 17.33 29.13 6.40
C ASP A 514 18.42 28.14 6.84
N LYS A 515 19.63 28.65 7.13
CA LYS A 515 20.77 27.83 7.59
C LYS A 515 20.43 27.14 8.91
N GLU A 516 19.79 27.83 9.85
CA GLU A 516 19.33 27.26 11.13
C GLU A 516 18.24 26.22 10.92
N GLN A 517 17.24 26.50 10.08
CA GLN A 517 16.18 25.54 9.75
C GLN A 517 16.74 24.27 9.12
N ILE A 518 17.67 24.40 8.17
CA ILE A 518 18.33 23.25 7.52
C ILE A 518 19.13 22.41 8.53
N ARG A 519 19.84 23.06 9.46
CA ARG A 519 20.56 22.35 10.53
C ARG A 519 19.60 21.64 11.48
N GLY A 520 18.46 22.27 11.79
CA GLY A 520 17.37 21.66 12.54
C GLY A 520 16.82 20.41 11.86
N LEU A 521 16.56 20.47 10.55
CA LEU A 521 16.14 19.30 9.76
C LEU A 521 17.18 18.19 9.75
N PHE A 522 18.47 18.52 9.66
CA PHE A 522 19.53 17.51 9.76
C PHE A 522 19.54 16.84 11.13
N GLN A 523 19.43 17.60 12.22
CA GLN A 523 19.31 17.03 13.58
C GLN A 523 18.02 16.21 13.74
N ALA A 524 16.91 16.65 13.15
CA ALA A 524 15.64 15.93 13.11
C ALA A 524 15.77 14.57 12.41
N SER A 525 16.53 14.51 11.31
CA SER A 525 16.87 13.26 10.62
C SER A 525 17.69 12.33 11.52
N ILE A 526 18.71 12.85 12.20
CA ILE A 526 19.52 12.06 13.14
C ILE A 526 18.63 11.53 14.28
N TYR A 527 17.75 12.37 14.82
CA TYR A 527 16.80 11.95 15.83
C TYR A 527 15.83 10.88 15.31
N SER A 528 15.37 11.00 14.05
CA SER A 528 14.54 9.96 13.42
C SER A 528 15.28 8.62 13.34
N PHE A 529 16.56 8.63 12.95
CA PHE A 529 17.41 7.44 12.94
C PHE A 529 17.63 6.88 14.36
N ASP A 530 17.86 7.75 15.35
CA ASP A 530 17.98 7.38 16.76
C ASP A 530 16.73 6.61 17.26
N GLN A 531 15.53 7.06 16.88
CA GLN A 531 14.30 6.32 17.21
C GLN A 531 14.24 4.95 16.53
N THR A 532 14.79 4.80 15.33
CA THR A 532 14.97 3.50 14.67
C THR A 532 15.93 2.62 15.45
N VAL A 533 17.10 3.14 15.86
CA VAL A 533 18.07 2.44 16.71
C VAL A 533 17.41 1.95 17.99
N GLY A 534 16.62 2.81 18.67
CA GLY A 534 15.86 2.45 19.86
C GLY A 534 14.93 1.25 19.63
N LYS A 535 14.14 1.26 18.55
CA LYS A 535 13.25 0.15 18.18
C LYS A 535 14.01 -1.15 17.90
N VAL A 536 15.16 -1.06 17.22
CA VAL A 536 15.98 -2.23 16.91
C VAL A 536 16.57 -2.82 18.19
N VAL A 537 17.21 -2.00 19.02
CA VAL A 537 17.80 -2.44 20.29
C VAL A 537 16.73 -3.00 21.24
N GLU A 538 15.58 -2.33 21.36
CA GLU A 538 14.46 -2.81 22.16
C GLU A 538 13.95 -4.17 21.67
N ARG A 539 13.79 -4.35 20.35
CA ARG A 539 13.37 -5.64 19.78
C ARG A 539 14.41 -6.74 20.03
N LEU A 540 15.70 -6.43 19.91
CA LEU A 540 16.79 -7.37 20.18
C LEU A 540 16.86 -7.75 21.67
N LYS A 541 16.58 -6.82 22.59
CA LYS A 541 16.50 -7.09 24.03
C LYS A 541 15.25 -7.89 24.42
N LYS A 542 14.11 -7.68 23.75
CA LYS A 542 12.84 -8.38 24.03
C LYS A 542 12.76 -9.79 23.46
N LYS A 543 13.59 -10.14 22.48
CA LYS A 543 13.67 -11.48 21.92
C LYS A 543 14.86 -12.23 22.51
N GLU A 544 14.65 -13.48 22.88
CA GLU A 544 15.69 -14.48 23.18
C GLU A 544 16.52 -14.80 21.92
N PHE A 545 17.23 -13.81 21.36
CA PHE A 545 18.32 -14.04 20.42
C PHE A 545 19.62 -14.43 21.14
N THR A 546 19.56 -14.55 22.47
CA THR A 546 20.47 -15.35 23.28
C THR A 546 20.30 -16.80 22.87
N ILE A 547 21.29 -17.34 22.17
CA ILE A 547 21.52 -18.79 22.16
C ILE A 547 21.54 -19.21 23.64
N PRO A 548 20.78 -20.24 24.06
CA PRO A 548 20.88 -20.73 25.44
C PRO A 548 22.35 -21.06 25.70
N LEU A 549 22.93 -20.39 26.70
CA LEU A 549 24.31 -20.58 27.15
C LEU A 549 24.60 -22.04 27.51
#